data_AF-A0A7X2G1F7-F1
#
_entry.id   AF-A0A7X2G1F7-F1
#
_cell.length_a   1.000
_cell.length_b   1.000
_cell.length_c   1.000
_cell.angle_alpha   90.00
_cell.angle_beta   90.00
_cell.angle_gamma   90.00
#
_symmetry.space_group_name_H-M   'P 1'
#
loop_
_entity.id
_entity.type
_entity.pdbx_description
1 polymer ?
#
loop_
_entity_poly.entity_id
_entity_poly.type
_entity_poly.pdbx_seq_one_letter_code
_entity_poly.pdbx_strand_id
1 'polypeptide(L)'
;MLHKYRKTALIEAEQVLGRAEAEHYQLALSWDPMSLNCGEPWFPEDGGTGYLNTKEGPMRVHKGDYIATGVDGEHWAIDQDIFERTYERVD
;
A
#
# COMPACT_ATOMS: atom_id res chain seq x y z
N MET A 1 -4.36 -1.47 32.79
CA MET A 1 -5.68 -1.91 32.29
C MET A 1 -5.65 -1.85 30.78
N LEU A 2 -6.23 -2.82 30.08
CA LEU A 2 -6.28 -2.84 28.62
C LEU A 2 -7.67 -2.42 28.15
N HIS A 3 -7.73 -1.54 27.15
CA HIS A 3 -8.97 -1.10 26.50
C HIS A 3 -8.94 -1.50 25.02
N LYS A 4 -10.11 -1.79 24.45
CA LYS A 4 -10.26 -2.13 23.03
C LYS A 4 -10.84 -0.92 22.30
N TYR A 5 -10.30 -0.63 21.12
CA TYR A 5 -10.72 0.49 20.27
C TYR A 5 -10.95 -0.01 18.85
N ARG A 6 -11.85 0.63 18.12
CA ARG A 6 -12.01 0.51 16.67
C ARG A 6 -11.80 1.88 16.04
N LYS A 7 -11.33 1.92 14.80
CA LYS A 7 -11.28 3.17 14.04
C LYS A 7 -12.70 3.71 13.86
N THR A 8 -12.88 5.02 13.99
CA THR A 8 -14.21 5.67 13.91
C THR A 8 -14.58 6.06 12.48
N ALA A 9 -13.60 6.15 11.59
CA ALA A 9 -13.77 6.49 10.19
C ALA A 9 -13.59 5.25 9.31
N LEU A 10 -14.32 5.25 8.19
CA LEU A 10 -14.08 4.32 7.08
C LEU A 10 -12.76 4.68 6.40
N ILE A 11 -12.23 3.71 5.66
CA ILE A 11 -11.09 3.88 4.77
C ILE A 11 -11.52 3.47 3.36
N GLU A 12 -10.81 3.95 2.36
CA GLU A 12 -10.86 3.38 1.01
C GLU A 12 -9.66 2.46 0.82
N ALA A 13 -9.77 1.47 -0.06
CA ALA A 13 -8.64 0.60 -0.39
C ALA A 13 -8.75 0.10 -1.82
N GLU A 14 -7.61 0.04 -2.51
CA GLU A 14 -7.48 -0.47 -3.87
C GLU A 14 -6.50 -1.65 -3.87
N GLN A 15 -6.86 -2.74 -4.56
CA GLN A 15 -6.00 -3.92 -4.66
C GLN A 15 -5.01 -3.74 -5.80
N VAL A 16 -3.71 -3.94 -5.53
CA VAL A 16 -2.64 -3.79 -6.51
C VAL A 16 -2.56 -5.02 -7.39
N LEU A 17 -3.25 -5.00 -8.53
CA LEU A 17 -3.30 -6.13 -9.46
C LEU A 17 -2.45 -5.93 -10.72
N GLY A 18 -2.23 -4.67 -11.11
CA GLY A 18 -1.49 -4.36 -12.32
C GLY A 18 -0.88 -2.98 -12.35
N ARG A 19 -0.64 -2.53 -13.58
CA ARG A 19 0.05 -1.28 -13.89
C ARG A 19 -0.73 -0.05 -13.45
N ALA A 20 -2.05 -0.04 -13.59
CA ALA A 20 -2.87 1.13 -13.29
C ALA A 20 -2.74 1.55 -11.82
N GLU A 21 -2.81 0.59 -10.90
CA GLU A 21 -2.69 0.86 -9.46
C GLU A 21 -1.25 1.23 -9.09
N ALA A 22 -0.27 0.54 -9.70
CA ALA A 22 1.13 0.86 -9.48
C ALA A 22 1.51 2.28 -9.95
N GLU A 23 0.94 2.75 -11.06
CA GLU A 23 1.10 4.11 -11.57
C GLU A 23 0.35 5.13 -10.69
N HIS A 24 -0.89 4.80 -10.28
CA HIS A 24 -1.69 5.65 -9.39
C HIS A 24 -0.93 5.98 -8.11
N TYR A 25 -0.31 4.97 -7.49
CA TYR A 25 0.42 5.12 -6.23
C TYR A 25 1.93 5.34 -6.38
N GLN A 26 2.42 5.50 -7.62
CA GLN A 26 3.83 5.75 -7.93
C GLN A 26 4.78 4.75 -7.25
N LEU A 27 4.44 3.46 -7.30
CA LEU A 27 5.23 2.40 -6.67
C LEU A 27 6.62 2.34 -7.29
N ALA A 28 7.66 2.32 -6.45
CA ALA A 28 9.05 2.31 -6.90
C ALA A 28 9.67 0.91 -6.83
N LEU A 29 10.57 0.58 -7.76
CA LEU A 29 11.29 -0.69 -7.81
C LEU A 29 12.24 -0.88 -6.62
N SER A 30 12.79 0.21 -6.10
CA SER A 30 13.69 0.17 -4.96
C SER A 30 13.49 1.38 -4.07
N TRP A 31 13.51 1.14 -2.77
CA TRP A 31 13.78 2.19 -1.79
C TRP A 31 15.26 2.16 -1.42
N ASP A 32 16.05 3.03 -2.03
CA ASP A 32 17.41 3.31 -1.58
C ASP A 32 17.60 4.83 -1.53
N PRO A 33 17.73 5.42 -0.32
CA PRO A 33 17.90 6.86 -0.16
C PRO A 33 19.19 7.40 -0.76
N MET A 34 20.12 6.54 -1.18
CA MET A 34 21.41 6.87 -1.81
C MET A 34 21.52 6.41 -3.27
N SER A 35 20.53 5.71 -3.81
CA SER A 35 20.55 5.25 -5.21
C SER A 35 19.96 6.29 -6.16
N LEU A 36 20.56 6.39 -7.35
CA LEU A 36 20.00 7.13 -8.48
C LEU A 36 18.74 6.46 -9.07
N ASN A 37 18.47 5.19 -8.74
CA ASN A 37 17.28 4.44 -9.19
C ASN A 37 16.10 4.56 -8.21
N CYS A 38 16.20 5.42 -7.20
CA CYS A 38 15.09 5.72 -6.30
C CYS A 38 14.02 6.49 -7.09
N GLY A 39 13.00 5.77 -7.59
CA GLY A 39 11.92 6.36 -8.39
C GLY A 39 11.69 5.71 -9.76
N GLU A 40 12.46 4.68 -10.16
CA GLU A 40 12.04 3.83 -11.28
C GLU A 40 10.71 3.16 -10.92
N PRO A 41 9.65 3.31 -11.74
CA PRO A 41 8.37 2.69 -11.49
C PRO A 41 8.51 1.17 -11.41
N TRP A 42 7.84 0.56 -10.44
CA TRP A 42 7.67 -0.88 -10.36
C TRP A 42 6.31 -1.26 -10.89
N PHE A 43 6.23 -2.32 -11.70
CA PHE A 43 4.96 -2.89 -12.11
C PHE A 43 4.81 -4.32 -11.59
N PRO A 44 3.60 -4.73 -11.15
CA PRO A 44 3.33 -6.08 -10.66
C PRO A 44 3.65 -7.20 -11.68
N GLU A 45 3.68 -6.86 -12.96
CA GLU A 45 4.02 -7.76 -14.08
C GLU A 45 5.51 -8.06 -14.20
N ASP A 46 6.39 -7.19 -13.68
CA ASP A 46 7.84 -7.41 -13.64
C ASP A 46 8.23 -8.46 -12.59
N GLY A 47 7.28 -8.81 -11.70
CA GLY A 47 7.51 -9.68 -10.56
C GLY A 47 8.26 -8.97 -9.42
N GLY A 48 8.50 -9.70 -8.34
CA GLY A 48 9.16 -9.14 -7.15
C GLY A 48 8.23 -8.23 -6.36
N THR A 49 8.78 -7.09 -5.93
CA THR A 49 8.17 -6.26 -4.91
C THR A 49 8.43 -4.78 -5.19
N GLY A 50 7.40 -3.95 -5.05
CA GLY A 50 7.49 -2.50 -5.12
C GLY A 50 7.53 -1.84 -3.75
N TYR A 51 7.76 -0.53 -3.75
CA TYR A 51 7.82 0.30 -2.56
C TYR A 51 6.88 1.50 -2.69
N LEU A 52 5.95 1.62 -1.74
CA LEU A 52 5.07 2.77 -1.54
C LEU A 52 5.75 3.76 -0.59
N ASN A 53 5.84 5.03 -0.97
CA ASN A 53 6.32 6.07 -0.06
C ASN A 53 5.21 6.46 0.92
N THR A 54 5.45 6.32 2.22
CA THR A 54 4.51 6.72 3.28
C THR A 54 5.15 7.72 4.24
N LYS A 55 4.33 8.29 5.14
CA LYS A 55 4.79 9.23 6.18
C LYS A 55 5.79 8.60 7.17
N GLU A 56 5.74 7.28 7.34
CA GLU A 56 6.57 6.53 8.30
C GLU A 56 7.82 5.92 7.63
N GLY A 57 7.96 6.13 6.32
CA GLY A 57 8.99 5.52 5.49
C GLY A 57 8.39 4.68 4.36
N PRO A 58 9.24 4.01 3.57
CA PRO A 58 8.78 3.12 2.51
C PRO A 58 8.01 1.93 3.09
N MET A 59 6.94 1.54 2.42
CA MET A 59 6.26 0.29 2.68
C MET A 59 6.39 -0.62 1.48
N ARG A 60 6.63 -1.89 1.78
CA ARG A 60 6.79 -2.92 0.77
C ARG A 60 5.42 -3.34 0.23
N VAL A 61 5.29 -3.49 -1.08
CA VAL A 61 4.05 -3.84 -1.78
C VAL A 61 4.27 -4.99 -2.75
N HIS A 62 3.42 -6.00 -2.71
CA HIS A 62 3.38 -7.08 -3.69
C HIS A 62 2.10 -7.00 -4.52
N LYS A 63 2.11 -7.73 -5.64
CA LYS A 63 0.89 -7.98 -6.39
C LYS A 63 -0.12 -8.71 -5.49
N GLY A 64 -1.35 -8.19 -5.39
CA GLY A 64 -2.42 -8.71 -4.55
C GLY A 64 -2.61 -7.94 -3.24
N ASP A 65 -1.60 -7.21 -2.79
CA ASP A 65 -1.70 -6.36 -1.60
C ASP A 65 -2.69 -5.21 -1.84
N TYR A 66 -3.23 -4.67 -0.76
CA TYR A 66 -4.11 -3.50 -0.80
C TYR A 66 -3.34 -2.25 -0.40
N ILE A 67 -3.60 -1.14 -1.10
CA ILE A 67 -3.20 0.19 -0.66
C ILE A 67 -4.43 0.87 -0.07
N ALA A 68 -4.39 1.06 1.25
CA ALA A 68 -5.44 1.73 1.99
C ALA A 68 -5.19 3.24 2.01
N THR A 69 -6.28 4.00 1.97
CA THR A 69 -6.30 5.47 2.07
C THR A 69 -7.07 5.89 3.31
N GLY A 70 -6.40 6.66 4.16
CA GLY A 70 -6.96 7.16 5.40
C GLY A 70 -7.68 8.49 5.28
N VAL A 71 -8.10 9.03 6.42
CA VAL A 71 -8.96 10.21 6.48
C VAL A 71 -8.26 11.50 6.04
N ASP A 72 -6.93 11.55 6.17
CA ASP A 72 -6.12 12.69 5.75
C ASP A 72 -5.44 12.43 4.40
N GLY A 73 -5.93 11.44 3.64
CA GLY A 73 -5.36 11.02 2.36
C GLY A 73 -4.02 10.30 2.48
N GLU A 74 -3.62 9.87 3.68
CA GLU A 74 -2.41 9.06 3.86
C GLU A 74 -2.60 7.65 3.31
N HIS A 75 -1.54 7.10 2.70
CA HIS A 75 -1.55 5.76 2.14
C HIS A 75 -0.66 4.81 2.93
N TRP A 76 -1.09 3.55 3.04
CA TRP A 76 -0.27 2.45 3.55
C TRP A 76 -0.63 1.13 2.88
N ALA A 77 0.35 0.24 2.79
CA ALA A 77 0.16 -1.08 2.24
C ALA A 77 -0.37 -2.05 3.30
N ILE A 78 -1.26 -2.96 2.91
CA ILE A 78 -1.79 -4.04 3.72
C ILE A 78 -1.68 -5.33 2.90
N ASP A 79 -1.04 -6.33 3.48
CA ASP A 79 -0.99 -7.68 2.92
C ASP A 79 -2.40 -8.21 2.60
N GLN A 80 -2.55 -8.92 1.48
CA GLN A 80 -3.83 -9.43 1.01
C GLN A 80 -4.59 -10.24 2.09
N ASP A 81 -3.94 -11.23 2.70
CA ASP A 81 -4.58 -12.12 3.67
C ASP A 81 -4.97 -11.35 4.95
N ILE A 82 -4.19 -10.34 5.30
CA ILE A 82 -4.51 -9.45 6.43
C ILE A 82 -5.73 -8.60 6.10
N PHE A 83 -5.76 -7.98 4.92
CA PHE A 83 -6.86 -7.11 4.51
C PHE A 83 -8.18 -7.86 4.49
N GLU A 84 -8.23 -8.98 3.77
CA GLU A 84 -9.44 -9.80 3.61
C GLU A 84 -9.97 -10.36 4.95
N ARG A 85 -9.09 -10.58 5.93
CA ARG A 85 -9.49 -11.07 7.26
C ARG A 85 -9.94 -9.97 8.21
N THR A 86 -9.51 -8.73 7.99
CA THR A 86 -9.68 -7.64 8.98
C THR A 86 -10.57 -6.49 8.52
N TYR A 87 -10.93 -6.44 7.23
CA TYR A 87 -11.80 -5.44 6.65
C TYR A 87 -13.00 -6.09 5.96
N GLU A 88 -14.13 -5.39 5.97
CA GLU A 88 -15.34 -5.75 5.23
C GLU A 88 -15.72 -4.60 4.30
N ARG A 89 -16.21 -4.94 3.09
CA ARG A 89 -16.75 -3.94 2.17
C ARG A 89 -18.12 -3.48 2.66
N VAL A 90 -18.35 -2.18 2.68
CA VAL A 90 -19.57 -1.56 3.25
C VAL A 90 -20.33 -0.66 2.25
N ASP A 91 -19.94 -0.69 0.97
CA ASP A 91 -20.61 -0.01 -0.15
C ASP A 91 -21.65 -0.88 -0.86
#